data_AF-A0A835YYW8-F1
#
_entry.id   AF-A0A835YYW8-F1
#
_cell.length_a   1.000
_cell.length_b   1.000
_cell.length_c   1.000
_cell.angle_alpha   90.00
_cell.angle_beta   90.00
_cell.angle_gamma   90.00
#
_symmetry.space_group_name_H-M   'P 1'
#
loop_
_entity.id
_entity.type
_entity.pdbx_description
1 polymer ?
#
loop_
_entity_poly.entity_id
_entity_poly.type
_entity_poly.pdbx_seq_one_letter_code
_entity_poly.pdbx_strand_id
1 'polypeptide(L)'
;MDVADFTTSIRVDSASNKGSVIDVIRLVIPNLPSNQASTTFARLASEMPDVASSCCHLRINGKGKPTPCADAKTLVEIVWSLPGKAARDFRRESANTVCRLLGGDLSLVQEIESRHHALQKTEGGHAVQGFLMSDTLSAASQESDTQLALMPAGFAFLDETSKQQVALSMVHDELAKRKRADDAEWHRRKFADTTYFMRSLQEQHILDPNLRIALIDQLKNIASSPSSGTPLLTAEAVHENYCTVAGWLSQNTTNAEYQKVPFTSKFGKEMSRAYRKKHGCANAHTTDKHVNGEVRKVMCYDVVEDGDLFEEVLAGLTA
;
A
#
# COMPACT_ATOMS: atom_id res chain seq x y z
N MET A 1 19.08 5.56 -34.67
CA MET A 1 19.97 5.48 -33.49
C MET A 1 20.38 4.03 -33.40
N ASP A 2 21.61 3.71 -33.80
CA ASP A 2 22.14 2.35 -33.68
C ASP A 2 22.15 1.99 -32.19
N VAL A 3 21.50 0.88 -31.87
CA VAL A 3 21.56 0.29 -30.53
C VAL A 3 22.99 -0.20 -30.36
N ALA A 4 23.83 0.62 -29.74
CA ALA A 4 25.19 0.22 -29.41
C ALA A 4 25.12 -1.08 -28.61
N ASP A 5 25.82 -2.10 -29.09
CA ASP A 5 25.86 -3.43 -28.52
C ASP A 5 26.51 -3.32 -27.11
N PHE A 6 25.69 -3.17 -26.07
CA PHE A 6 26.12 -3.09 -24.67
C PHE A 6 26.59 -4.46 -24.19
N THR A 7 27.69 -4.96 -24.77
CA THR A 7 28.29 -6.25 -24.43
C THR A 7 29.17 -6.19 -23.17
N THR A 8 29.14 -5.08 -22.43
CA THR A 8 29.91 -4.94 -21.19
C THR A 8 29.19 -5.63 -20.04
N SER A 9 29.39 -6.95 -19.96
CA SER A 9 29.01 -7.74 -18.78
C SER A 9 29.87 -7.36 -17.57
N ILE A 10 29.24 -7.18 -16.41
CA ILE A 10 29.93 -6.94 -15.13
C ILE A 10 30.48 -8.28 -14.65
N ARG A 11 31.80 -8.35 -14.41
CA ARG A 11 32.39 -9.54 -13.80
C ARG A 11 32.05 -9.60 -12.32
N VAL A 12 31.55 -10.74 -11.87
CA VAL A 12 31.20 -11.03 -10.47
C VAL A 12 32.09 -12.16 -9.96
N ASP A 13 32.57 -12.01 -8.73
CA ASP A 13 33.32 -13.05 -8.01
C ASP A 13 32.34 -14.02 -7.35
N SER A 14 32.44 -15.31 -7.67
CA SER A 14 31.47 -16.32 -7.23
C SER A 14 31.57 -16.63 -5.73
N ALA A 15 32.73 -16.44 -5.10
CA ALA A 15 32.94 -16.74 -3.69
C ALA A 15 32.41 -15.63 -2.78
N SER A 16 32.67 -14.37 -3.14
CA SER A 16 32.25 -13.21 -2.35
C SER A 16 30.94 -12.57 -2.80
N ASN A 17 30.43 -12.95 -3.97
CA ASN A 17 29.27 -12.34 -4.64
C ASN A 17 29.43 -10.82 -4.83
N LYS A 18 30.67 -10.36 -5.11
CA LYS A 18 30.98 -8.94 -5.34
C LYS A 18 31.27 -8.67 -6.81
N GLY A 19 30.77 -7.55 -7.32
CA GLY A 19 30.93 -7.10 -8.70
C GLY A 19 32.14 -6.19 -8.89
N SER A 20 32.74 -6.24 -10.06
CA SER A 20 33.86 -5.38 -10.48
C SER A 20 33.44 -3.91 -10.58
N VAL A 21 34.00 -3.05 -9.73
CA VAL A 21 33.76 -1.60 -9.76
C VAL A 21 34.18 -1.00 -11.10
N ILE A 22 35.31 -1.47 -11.65
CA ILE A 22 35.85 -0.97 -12.93
C ILE A 22 34.90 -1.26 -14.09
N ASP A 23 34.25 -2.42 -14.10
CA ASP A 23 33.30 -2.76 -15.17
C ASP A 23 32.03 -1.92 -15.07
N VAL A 24 31.54 -1.64 -13.84
CA VAL A 24 30.40 -0.73 -13.61
C VAL A 24 30.68 0.69 -14.09
N ILE A 25 31.87 1.23 -13.81
CA ILE A 25 32.24 2.58 -14.28
C ILE A 25 32.24 2.64 -15.81
N ARG A 26 32.73 1.58 -16.48
CA ARG A 26 32.76 1.49 -17.95
C ARG A 26 31.38 1.27 -18.56
N LEU A 27 30.47 0.62 -17.81
CA LEU A 27 29.07 0.47 -18.21
C LEU A 27 28.36 1.83 -18.23
N VAL A 28 28.58 2.66 -17.20
CA VAL A 28 27.95 3.98 -17.09
C VAL A 28 28.60 5.03 -18.00
N ILE A 29 29.92 4.95 -18.18
CA ILE A 29 30.68 5.86 -19.02
C ILE A 29 31.17 5.07 -20.25
N PRO A 30 30.38 5.03 -21.34
CA PRO A 30 30.71 4.23 -22.51
C PRO A 30 32.03 4.71 -23.12
N ASN A 31 32.76 3.76 -23.73
CA ASN A 31 34.07 3.97 -24.35
C ASN A 31 35.21 4.38 -23.37
N LEU A 32 34.98 4.32 -22.05
CA LEU A 32 36.04 4.59 -21.09
C LEU A 32 37.03 3.40 -21.02
N PRO A 33 38.34 3.61 -21.25
CA PRO A 33 39.33 2.55 -21.12
C PRO A 33 39.56 2.20 -19.64
N SER A 34 39.96 0.96 -19.37
CA SER A 34 40.09 0.43 -18.00
C SER A 34 41.05 1.21 -17.10
N ASN A 35 42.12 1.80 -17.67
CA ASN A 35 43.06 2.64 -16.92
C ASN A 35 42.41 3.96 -16.46
N GLN A 36 41.59 4.58 -17.30
CA GLN A 36 40.85 5.78 -16.94
C GLN A 36 39.75 5.45 -15.94
N ALA A 37 39.03 4.33 -16.09
CA ALA A 37 38.06 3.86 -15.11
C ALA A 37 38.69 3.66 -13.72
N SER A 38 39.90 3.08 -13.65
CA SER A 38 40.65 2.96 -12.40
C SER A 38 41.07 4.31 -11.82
N THR A 39 41.44 5.28 -12.66
CA THR A 39 41.77 6.64 -12.21
C THR A 39 40.53 7.36 -11.69
N THR A 40 39.38 7.20 -12.35
CA THR A 40 38.09 7.74 -11.90
C THR A 40 37.71 7.15 -10.55
N PHE A 41 37.85 5.84 -10.36
CA PHE A 41 37.59 5.21 -9.05
C PHE A 41 38.54 5.73 -7.97
N ALA A 42 39.84 5.88 -8.27
CA ALA A 42 40.81 6.40 -7.30
C ALA A 42 40.48 7.83 -6.84
N ARG A 43 40.00 8.69 -7.75
CA ARG A 43 39.52 10.03 -7.42
C ARG A 43 38.27 9.97 -6.55
N LEU A 44 37.29 9.15 -6.94
CA LEU A 44 36.07 8.98 -6.17
C LEU A 44 36.36 8.47 -4.75
N ALA A 45 37.28 7.52 -4.62
CA ALA A 45 37.71 6.98 -3.33
C ALA A 45 38.39 8.03 -2.44
N SER A 46 39.06 9.03 -3.02
CA SER A 46 39.65 10.15 -2.27
C SER A 46 38.60 11.17 -1.81
N GLU A 47 37.51 11.33 -2.56
CA GLU A 47 36.42 12.25 -2.23
C GLU A 47 35.39 11.62 -1.27
N MET A 48 35.21 10.30 -1.35
CA MET A 48 34.20 9.53 -0.60
C MET A 48 34.84 8.31 0.08
N PRO A 49 35.55 8.50 1.22
CA PRO A 49 36.27 7.42 1.89
C PRO A 49 35.34 6.31 2.40
N ASP A 50 34.09 6.63 2.76
CA ASP A 50 33.11 5.67 3.24
C ASP A 50 32.80 4.61 2.17
N VAL A 51 32.52 5.03 0.94
CA VAL A 51 32.26 4.14 -0.21
C VAL A 51 33.51 3.32 -0.56
N ALA A 52 34.69 3.94 -0.46
CA ALA A 52 35.96 3.26 -0.70
C ALA A 52 36.22 2.15 0.33
N SER A 53 35.85 2.37 1.60
CA SER A 53 36.04 1.40 2.69
C SER A 53 35.19 0.13 2.53
N SER A 54 34.03 0.24 1.87
CA SER A 54 33.16 -0.89 1.52
C SER A 54 33.68 -1.72 0.33
N CYS A 55 34.63 -1.18 -0.43
CA CYS A 55 35.26 -1.87 -1.55
C CYS A 55 36.44 -2.73 -1.10
N CYS A 56 36.51 -3.98 -1.57
CA CYS A 56 37.66 -4.85 -1.34
C CYS A 56 38.38 -5.16 -2.65
N HIS A 57 39.70 -5.32 -2.60
CA HIS A 57 40.49 -5.70 -3.77
C HIS A 57 40.56 -7.23 -3.87
N LEU A 58 39.94 -7.79 -4.91
CA LEU A 58 39.85 -9.24 -5.12
C LEU A 58 40.40 -9.63 -6.48
N ARG A 59 40.93 -10.86 -6.58
CA ARG A 59 41.13 -11.51 -7.88
C ARG A 59 39.85 -12.25 -8.22
N ILE A 60 39.04 -11.68 -9.09
CA ILE A 60 37.73 -12.24 -9.46
C ILE A 60 37.89 -13.67 -9.94
N ASN A 61 37.26 -14.62 -9.24
CA ASN A 61 37.34 -16.06 -9.49
C ASN A 61 38.79 -16.58 -9.49
N GLY A 62 39.65 -16.01 -8.65
CA GLY A 62 41.07 -16.36 -8.52
C GLY A 62 41.95 -15.96 -9.72
N LYS A 63 41.40 -15.24 -10.70
CA LYS A 63 42.08 -14.92 -11.97
C LYS A 63 42.38 -13.43 -12.09
N GLY A 64 43.43 -13.10 -12.85
CA GLY A 64 43.76 -11.73 -13.25
C GLY A 64 44.41 -10.87 -12.15
N LYS A 65 44.36 -9.54 -12.35
CA LYS A 65 44.90 -8.56 -11.40
C LYS A 65 43.90 -8.29 -10.27
N PRO A 66 44.37 -7.99 -9.04
CA PRO A 66 43.51 -7.48 -7.99
C PRO A 66 42.69 -6.29 -8.51
N THR A 67 41.37 -6.41 -8.44
CA THR A 67 40.41 -5.44 -8.96
C THR A 67 39.53 -4.99 -7.79
N PRO A 68 39.19 -3.69 -7.68
CA PRO A 68 38.23 -3.24 -6.68
C PRO A 68 36.86 -3.84 -6.97
N CYS A 69 36.29 -4.50 -5.98
CA CYS A 69 35.01 -5.18 -6.02
C CYS A 69 34.13 -4.73 -4.85
N ALA A 70 32.83 -4.64 -5.09
CA ALA A 70 31.85 -4.23 -4.09
C ALA A 70 30.52 -4.99 -4.25
N ASP A 71 29.67 -4.94 -3.23
CA ASP A 71 28.29 -5.45 -3.31
C ASP A 71 27.42 -4.58 -4.23
N ALA A 72 26.24 -5.10 -4.60
CA ALA A 72 25.35 -4.43 -5.54
C ALA A 72 24.94 -3.02 -5.05
N LYS A 73 24.70 -2.86 -3.74
CA LYS A 73 24.34 -1.59 -3.12
C LYS A 73 25.44 -0.54 -3.27
N THR A 74 26.66 -0.88 -2.88
CA THR A 74 27.84 0.01 -2.99
C THR A 74 28.12 0.35 -4.45
N LEU A 75 27.94 -0.59 -5.38
CA LEU A 75 28.08 -0.29 -6.82
C LEU A 75 27.07 0.76 -7.28
N VAL A 76 25.81 0.70 -6.83
CA VAL A 76 24.81 1.73 -7.15
C VAL A 76 25.21 3.10 -6.57
N GLU A 77 25.72 3.15 -5.33
CA GLU A 77 26.23 4.38 -4.73
C GLU A 77 27.39 4.99 -5.55
N ILE A 78 28.30 4.14 -6.05
CA ILE A 78 29.37 4.56 -6.97
C ILE A 78 28.77 5.17 -8.24
N VAL A 79 27.80 4.53 -8.87
CA VAL A 79 27.13 5.04 -10.09
C VAL A 79 26.53 6.43 -9.86
N TRP A 80 25.86 6.64 -8.73
CA TRP A 80 25.29 7.94 -8.37
C TRP A 80 26.34 9.03 -8.15
N SER A 81 27.55 8.64 -7.77
CA SER A 81 28.64 9.56 -7.46
C SER A 81 29.57 9.82 -8.65
N LEU A 82 29.41 9.13 -9.77
CA LEU A 82 30.29 9.31 -10.94
C LEU A 82 30.17 10.71 -11.58
N PRO A 83 31.30 11.36 -11.89
CA PRO A 83 31.29 12.64 -12.61
C PRO A 83 31.08 12.46 -14.12
N GLY A 84 30.80 13.58 -14.81
CA GLY A 84 30.76 13.64 -16.27
C GLY A 84 29.36 13.66 -16.89
N LYS A 85 29.32 13.89 -18.22
CA LYS A 85 28.06 13.99 -18.98
C LYS A 85 27.32 12.66 -19.04
N ALA A 86 28.02 11.57 -19.39
CA ALA A 86 27.42 10.24 -19.50
C ALA A 86 26.77 9.76 -18.18
N ALA A 87 27.47 9.88 -17.06
CA ALA A 87 26.93 9.52 -15.75
C ALA A 87 25.70 10.38 -15.37
N ARG A 88 25.70 11.67 -15.73
CA ARG A 88 24.54 12.56 -15.53
C ARG A 88 23.36 12.15 -16.40
N ASP A 89 23.59 11.72 -17.64
CA ASP A 89 22.53 11.25 -18.53
C ASP A 89 21.95 9.92 -18.00
N PHE A 90 22.79 9.00 -17.54
CA PHE A 90 22.36 7.76 -16.86
C PHE A 90 21.51 8.04 -15.60
N ARG A 91 21.93 8.99 -14.76
CA ARG A 91 21.17 9.42 -13.58
C ARG A 91 19.83 10.04 -13.94
N ARG A 92 19.78 10.82 -15.03
CA ARG A 92 18.53 11.42 -15.54
C ARG A 92 17.54 10.34 -15.97
N GLU A 93 18.01 9.32 -16.69
CA GLU A 93 17.17 8.18 -17.07
C GLU A 93 16.69 7.41 -15.84
N SER A 94 17.58 7.16 -14.87
CA SER A 94 17.24 6.50 -13.61
C SER A 94 16.20 7.26 -12.80
N ALA A 95 16.29 8.61 -12.78
CA ALA A 95 15.33 9.46 -12.08
C ALA A 95 13.90 9.31 -12.64
N ASN A 96 13.73 9.08 -13.95
CA ASN A 96 12.41 8.82 -14.53
C ASN A 96 11.79 7.55 -13.96
N THR A 97 12.56 6.48 -13.80
CA THR A 97 12.08 5.22 -13.19
C THR A 97 11.72 5.43 -11.71
N VAL A 98 12.52 6.17 -10.96
CA VAL A 98 12.22 6.51 -9.55
C VAL A 98 10.94 7.35 -9.44
N CYS A 99 10.74 8.34 -10.33
CA CYS A 99 9.51 9.14 -10.35
C CYS A 99 8.28 8.30 -10.68
N ARG A 100 8.37 7.34 -11.63
CA ARG A 100 7.28 6.39 -11.92
C ARG A 100 6.93 5.56 -10.69
N LEU A 101 7.95 5.05 -9.98
CA LEU A 101 7.77 4.29 -8.75
C LEU A 101 7.06 5.12 -7.67
N LEU A 102 7.53 6.34 -7.39
CA LEU A 102 6.93 7.22 -6.39
C LEU A 102 5.54 7.73 -6.78
N GLY A 103 5.27 7.85 -8.08
CA GLY A 103 3.96 8.24 -8.61
C GLY A 103 2.92 7.12 -8.60
N GLY A 104 3.26 5.91 -8.15
CA GLY A 104 2.34 4.77 -8.12
C GLY A 104 1.97 4.24 -9.51
N ASP A 105 2.88 4.36 -10.49
CA ASP A 105 2.66 3.85 -11.84
C ASP A 105 2.62 2.31 -11.84
N LEU A 106 1.41 1.73 -11.90
CA LEU A 106 1.20 0.28 -11.92
C LEU A 106 1.81 -0.40 -13.16
N SER A 107 2.06 0.32 -14.25
CA SER A 107 2.74 -0.27 -15.41
C SER A 107 4.19 -0.66 -15.10
N LEU A 108 4.83 -0.01 -14.13
CA LEU A 108 6.16 -0.37 -13.67
C LEU A 108 6.17 -1.73 -12.96
N VAL A 109 5.08 -2.09 -12.25
CA VAL A 109 4.94 -3.41 -11.61
C VAL A 109 4.92 -4.52 -12.66
N GLN A 110 4.12 -4.35 -13.71
CA GLN A 110 4.05 -5.30 -14.84
C GLN A 110 5.41 -5.45 -15.54
N GLU A 111 6.15 -4.34 -15.70
CA GLU A 111 7.51 -4.36 -16.25
C GLU A 111 8.48 -5.15 -15.37
N ILE A 112 8.41 -4.96 -14.05
CA ILE A 112 9.22 -5.70 -13.07
C ILE A 112 8.88 -7.20 -13.11
N GLU A 113 7.59 -7.57 -13.15
CA GLU A 113 7.14 -8.96 -13.26
C GLU A 113 7.66 -9.62 -14.54
N SER A 114 7.53 -8.94 -15.67
CA SER A 114 8.03 -9.41 -16.97
C SER A 114 9.55 -9.62 -16.95
N ARG A 115 10.30 -8.66 -16.38
CA ARG A 115 11.76 -8.78 -16.20
C ARG A 115 12.12 -9.93 -15.25
N HIS A 116 11.39 -10.09 -14.15
CA HIS A 116 11.58 -11.20 -13.22
C HIS A 116 11.39 -12.55 -13.93
N HIS A 117 10.30 -12.72 -14.67
CA HIS A 117 10.08 -13.93 -15.47
C HIS A 117 11.17 -14.15 -16.52
N ALA A 118 11.68 -13.11 -17.17
CA ALA A 118 12.77 -13.23 -18.12
C ALA A 118 14.08 -13.70 -17.45
N LEU A 119 14.42 -13.13 -16.29
CA LEU A 119 15.61 -13.52 -15.52
C LEU A 119 15.50 -14.97 -15.03
N GLN A 120 14.32 -15.39 -14.57
CA GLN A 120 14.05 -16.75 -14.08
C GLN A 120 14.10 -17.83 -15.17
N LYS A 121 14.14 -17.46 -16.45
CA LYS A 121 14.26 -18.43 -17.56
C LYS A 121 15.71 -18.87 -17.83
N THR A 122 16.69 -18.16 -17.26
CA THR A 122 18.10 -18.37 -17.60
C THR A 122 18.96 -18.47 -16.35
N GLU A 123 19.95 -19.37 -16.36
CA GLU A 123 20.92 -19.49 -15.25
C GLU A 123 21.64 -18.17 -14.97
N GLY A 124 22.02 -17.44 -16.03
CA GLY A 124 22.63 -16.12 -15.90
C GLY A 124 21.70 -15.09 -15.26
N GLY A 125 20.39 -15.14 -15.55
CA GLY A 125 19.41 -14.25 -14.93
C GLY A 125 19.20 -14.53 -13.45
N HIS A 126 19.19 -15.80 -13.03
CA HIS A 126 19.18 -16.16 -11.61
C HIS A 126 20.43 -15.64 -10.88
N ALA A 127 21.61 -15.76 -11.49
CA ALA A 127 22.84 -15.24 -10.92
C ALA A 127 22.80 -13.71 -10.75
N VAL A 128 22.29 -12.97 -11.75
CA VAL A 128 22.10 -11.52 -11.66
C VAL A 128 21.13 -11.16 -10.54
N GLN A 129 20.01 -11.87 -10.42
CA GLN A 129 19.04 -11.63 -9.35
C GLN A 129 19.64 -11.91 -7.97
N GLY A 130 20.36 -13.02 -7.81
CA GLY A 130 21.05 -13.35 -6.56
C GLY A 130 22.14 -12.34 -6.18
N PHE A 131 22.86 -11.80 -7.17
CA PHE A 131 23.82 -10.72 -6.97
C PHE A 131 23.13 -9.44 -6.46
N LEU A 132 22.10 -8.98 -7.17
CA LEU A 132 21.38 -7.73 -6.85
C LEU A 132 20.58 -7.78 -5.55
N MET A 133 20.16 -8.97 -5.10
CA MET A 133 19.33 -9.17 -3.90
C MET A 133 20.07 -9.81 -2.72
N SER A 134 21.40 -9.94 -2.78
CA SER A 134 22.19 -10.63 -1.77
C SER A 134 22.08 -10.01 -0.36
N ASP A 135 22.04 -8.67 -0.27
CA ASP A 135 21.96 -7.96 1.01
C ASP A 135 20.56 -8.06 1.64
N THR A 136 19.50 -8.03 0.82
CA THR A 136 18.11 -8.12 1.31
C THR A 136 17.79 -9.54 1.78
N LEU A 137 18.32 -10.56 1.12
CA LEU A 137 18.16 -11.95 1.53
C LEU A 137 18.90 -12.24 2.84
N SER A 138 20.11 -11.70 3.01
CA SER A 138 20.88 -11.91 4.25
C SER A 138 20.20 -11.29 5.47
N ALA A 139 19.58 -10.12 5.31
CA ALA A 139 18.78 -9.50 6.36
C ALA A 139 17.51 -10.31 6.68
N ALA A 140 16.80 -10.79 5.65
CA ALA A 140 15.61 -11.63 5.82
C ALA A 140 15.92 -12.99 6.49
N SER A 141 17.09 -13.58 6.20
CA SER A 141 17.53 -14.82 6.85
C SER A 141 17.79 -14.65 8.35
N GLN A 142 18.34 -13.50 8.78
CA GLN A 142 18.51 -13.23 10.21
C GLN A 142 17.18 -13.05 10.94
N GLU A 143 16.17 -12.46 10.29
CA GLU A 143 14.82 -12.40 10.85
C GLU A 143 14.15 -13.78 10.93
N SER A 144 14.46 -14.68 9.98
CA SER A 144 13.88 -16.01 9.93
C SER A 144 14.25 -16.90 11.12
N ASP A 145 15.46 -16.75 11.70
CA ASP A 145 15.85 -17.49 12.91
C ASP A 145 15.08 -17.01 14.15
N THR A 146 14.79 -15.71 14.26
CA THR A 146 13.88 -15.18 15.28
C THR A 146 12.42 -15.59 15.04
N GLN A 147 12.01 -15.77 13.79
CA GLN A 147 10.67 -16.24 13.45
C GLN A 147 10.48 -17.73 13.76
N LEU A 148 11.52 -18.55 13.61
CA LEU A 148 11.50 -19.96 14.01
C LEU A 148 11.33 -20.10 15.53
N ALA A 149 11.85 -19.17 16.33
CA ALA A 149 11.63 -19.15 17.77
C ALA A 149 10.17 -18.79 18.18
N LEU A 150 9.41 -18.18 17.27
CA LEU A 150 7.98 -17.89 17.45
C LEU A 150 7.07 -19.01 16.94
N MET A 151 7.64 -20.08 16.35
CA MET A 151 6.86 -21.23 15.93
C MET A 151 6.41 -22.06 17.15
N PRO A 152 5.20 -22.65 17.13
CA PRO A 152 4.74 -23.54 18.19
C PRO A 152 5.73 -24.67 18.43
N ALA A 153 5.91 -25.11 19.67
CA ALA A 153 6.90 -26.13 20.05
C ALA A 153 6.79 -27.47 19.29
N GLY A 154 5.67 -27.73 18.60
CA GLY A 154 5.47 -28.90 17.73
C GLY A 154 5.95 -28.74 16.28
N PHE A 155 6.24 -27.51 15.82
CA PHE A 155 6.53 -27.23 14.41
C PHE A 155 7.81 -27.93 13.89
N ALA A 156 8.82 -28.07 14.77
CA ALA A 156 10.07 -28.74 14.41
C ALA A 156 9.90 -30.22 14.04
N PHE A 157 8.85 -30.88 14.57
CA PHE A 157 8.59 -32.31 14.40
C PHE A 157 7.65 -32.65 13.24
N LEU A 158 7.10 -31.64 12.57
CA LEU A 158 6.25 -31.82 11.40
C LEU A 158 7.06 -32.24 10.17
N ASP A 159 6.47 -33.04 9.29
CA ASP A 159 7.01 -33.27 7.96
C ASP A 159 6.96 -31.96 7.14
N GLU A 160 7.77 -31.89 6.08
CA GLU A 160 7.92 -30.66 5.28
C GLU A 160 6.58 -30.17 4.70
N THR A 161 5.68 -31.08 4.33
CA THR A 161 4.35 -30.75 3.83
C THR A 161 3.49 -30.09 4.91
N SER A 162 3.49 -30.65 6.12
CA SER A 162 2.76 -30.09 7.26
C SER A 162 3.35 -28.76 7.72
N LYS A 163 4.68 -28.59 7.66
CA LYS A 163 5.34 -27.30 7.93
C LYS A 163 4.87 -26.22 6.97
N GLN A 164 4.80 -26.53 5.67
CA GLN A 164 4.29 -25.60 4.66
C GLN A 164 2.82 -25.23 4.92
N GLN A 165 1.96 -26.20 5.26
CA GLN A 165 0.56 -25.93 5.57
C GLN A 165 0.39 -25.04 6.80
N VAL A 166 1.15 -25.31 7.88
CA VAL A 166 1.10 -24.48 9.08
C VAL A 166 1.64 -23.07 8.79
N ALA A 167 2.75 -22.95 8.06
CA ALA A 167 3.29 -21.64 7.66
C ALA A 167 2.27 -20.84 6.83
N LEU A 168 1.61 -21.47 5.85
CA LEU A 168 0.54 -20.83 5.07
C LEU A 168 -0.64 -20.40 5.96
N SER A 169 -1.07 -21.23 6.89
CA SER A 169 -2.16 -20.88 7.82
C SER A 169 -1.80 -19.69 8.71
N MET A 170 -0.55 -19.63 9.19
CA MET A 170 -0.07 -18.52 10.01
C MET A 170 0.02 -17.22 9.20
N VAL A 171 0.48 -17.28 7.95
CA VAL A 171 0.48 -16.11 7.05
C VAL A 171 -0.95 -15.63 6.79
N HIS A 172 -1.89 -16.54 6.54
CA HIS A 172 -3.30 -16.20 6.36
C HIS A 172 -3.91 -15.56 7.61
N ASP A 173 -3.64 -16.12 8.79
CA ASP A 173 -4.10 -15.57 10.07
C ASP A 173 -3.51 -14.19 10.33
N GLU A 174 -2.23 -13.99 10.02
CA GLU A 174 -1.57 -12.71 10.23
C GLU A 174 -2.07 -11.64 9.24
N LEU A 175 -2.30 -12.00 7.97
CA LEU A 175 -2.96 -11.14 7.00
C LEU A 175 -4.39 -10.80 7.43
N ALA A 176 -5.13 -11.77 7.99
CA ALA A 176 -6.48 -11.52 8.50
C ALA A 176 -6.45 -10.57 9.72
N LYS A 177 -5.47 -10.70 10.62
CA LYS A 177 -5.27 -9.76 11.73
C LYS A 177 -4.94 -8.35 11.22
N ARG A 178 -4.01 -8.22 10.26
CA ARG A 178 -3.66 -6.93 9.65
C ARG A 178 -4.85 -6.28 8.99
N LYS A 179 -5.60 -7.03 8.18
CA LYS A 179 -6.84 -6.54 7.56
C LYS A 179 -7.86 -6.04 8.60
N ARG A 180 -8.06 -6.78 9.70
CA ARG A 180 -8.93 -6.33 10.80
C ARG A 180 -8.41 -5.05 11.46
N ALA A 181 -7.09 -4.90 11.61
CA ALA A 181 -6.48 -3.69 12.16
C ALA A 181 -6.65 -2.47 11.23
N ASP A 182 -6.43 -2.66 9.93
CA ASP A 182 -6.61 -1.63 8.90
C ASP A 182 -8.08 -1.21 8.80
N ASP A 183 -9.01 -2.17 8.78
CA ASP A 183 -10.45 -1.90 8.80
C ASP A 183 -10.84 -1.11 10.07
N ALA A 184 -10.31 -1.49 11.24
CA ALA A 184 -10.55 -0.77 12.50
C ALA A 184 -9.97 0.65 12.48
N GLU A 185 -8.80 0.87 11.89
CA GLU A 185 -8.23 2.21 11.70
C GLU A 185 -9.06 3.05 10.74
N TRP A 186 -9.49 2.48 9.62
CA TRP A 186 -10.38 3.13 8.68
C TRP A 186 -11.69 3.57 9.34
N HIS A 187 -12.32 2.71 10.14
CA HIS A 187 -13.54 3.05 10.89
C HIS A 187 -13.29 4.19 11.90
N ARG A 188 -12.17 4.16 12.63
CA ARG A 188 -11.79 5.23 13.58
C ARG A 188 -11.64 6.57 12.87
N ARG A 189 -10.92 6.60 11.76
CA ARG A 189 -10.73 7.82 10.95
C ARG A 189 -12.07 8.34 10.43
N LYS A 190 -12.91 7.46 9.88
CA LYS A 190 -14.21 7.84 9.35
C LYS A 190 -15.15 8.42 10.41
N PHE A 191 -15.14 7.85 11.61
CA PHE A 191 -15.89 8.35 12.75
C PHE A 191 -15.40 9.75 13.17
N ALA A 192 -14.08 9.94 13.25
CA ALA A 192 -13.48 11.24 13.59
C ALA A 192 -13.83 12.32 12.55
N ASP A 193 -13.70 12.02 11.26
CA ASP A 193 -14.00 12.95 10.16
C ASP A 193 -15.48 13.36 10.18
N THR A 194 -16.38 12.41 10.43
CA THR A 194 -17.83 12.65 10.48
C THR A 194 -18.19 13.49 11.71
N THR A 195 -17.56 13.22 12.85
CA THR A 195 -17.75 14.00 14.08
C THR A 195 -17.25 15.44 13.90
N TYR A 196 -16.10 15.62 13.28
CA TYR A 196 -15.55 16.95 12.97
C TYR A 196 -16.48 17.73 12.02
N PHE A 197 -16.97 17.07 10.97
CA PHE A 197 -17.91 17.68 10.03
C PHE A 197 -19.21 18.13 10.72
N MET A 198 -19.79 17.29 11.58
CA MET A 198 -20.98 17.65 12.36
C MET A 198 -20.75 18.89 13.24
N ARG A 199 -19.60 18.95 13.91
CA ARG A 199 -19.25 20.09 14.77
C ARG A 199 -19.14 21.38 13.95
N SER A 200 -18.47 21.33 12.79
CA SER A 200 -18.33 22.47 11.88
C SER A 200 -19.68 23.00 11.39
N LEU A 201 -20.58 22.11 10.94
CA LEU A 201 -21.93 22.52 10.52
C LEU A 201 -22.73 23.16 11.65
N GLN A 202 -22.55 22.70 12.88
CA GLN A 202 -23.23 23.26 14.03
C GLN A 202 -22.67 24.63 14.42
N GLU A 203 -21.35 24.83 14.40
CA GLU A 203 -20.70 26.13 14.66
C GLU A 203 -21.16 27.19 13.65
N GLN A 204 -21.48 26.79 12.42
CA GLN A 204 -22.01 27.67 11.38
C GLN A 204 -23.53 27.87 11.46
N HIS A 205 -24.23 27.20 12.39
CA HIS A 205 -25.69 27.17 12.50
C HIS A 205 -26.41 26.68 11.21
N ILE A 206 -25.74 25.86 10.40
CA ILE A 206 -26.27 25.28 9.14
C ILE A 206 -26.92 23.91 9.39
N LEU A 207 -26.68 23.31 10.56
CA LEU A 207 -27.14 21.95 10.85
C LEU A 207 -28.66 21.89 11.08
N ASP A 208 -29.40 21.57 10.03
CA ASP A 208 -30.84 21.30 10.14
C ASP A 208 -31.13 19.97 10.88
N PRO A 209 -32.32 19.81 11.48
CA PRO A 209 -32.66 18.62 12.26
C PRO A 209 -32.63 17.30 11.48
N ASN A 210 -32.95 17.31 10.18
CA ASN A 210 -32.98 16.10 9.36
C ASN A 210 -31.56 15.64 9.03
N LEU A 211 -30.68 16.57 8.65
CA LEU A 211 -29.27 16.32 8.41
C LEU A 211 -28.59 15.81 9.68
N ARG A 212 -28.94 16.38 10.83
CA ARG A 212 -28.47 15.91 12.14
C ARG A 212 -28.87 14.46 12.41
N ILE A 213 -30.13 14.08 12.18
CA ILE A 213 -30.60 12.69 12.37
C ILE A 213 -29.83 11.74 11.43
N ALA A 214 -29.67 12.12 10.16
CA ALA A 214 -28.94 11.32 9.19
C ALA A 214 -27.47 11.08 9.60
N LEU A 215 -26.79 12.11 10.08
CA LEU A 215 -25.40 12.00 10.54
C LEU A 215 -25.27 11.18 11.83
N ILE A 216 -26.23 11.30 12.76
CA ILE A 216 -26.28 10.45 13.96
C ILE A 216 -26.45 8.98 13.56
N ASP A 217 -27.36 8.68 12.64
CA ASP A 217 -27.57 7.30 12.18
C ASP A 217 -26.36 6.76 11.42
N GLN A 218 -25.65 7.62 10.67
CA GLN A 218 -24.37 7.25 10.05
C GLN A 218 -23.31 6.91 11.11
N LEU A 219 -23.18 7.71 12.19
CA LEU A 219 -22.27 7.40 13.29
C LEU A 219 -22.65 6.11 14.01
N LYS A 220 -23.95 5.86 14.23
CA LYS A 220 -24.42 4.58 14.80
C LYS A 220 -24.05 3.41 13.91
N ASN A 221 -24.25 3.52 12.60
CA ASN A 221 -23.91 2.47 11.64
C ASN A 221 -22.40 2.17 11.68
N ILE A 222 -21.55 3.21 11.70
CA ILE A 222 -20.10 3.06 11.83
C ILE A 222 -19.74 2.37 13.16
N ALA A 223 -20.37 2.78 14.28
CA ALA A 223 -20.11 2.22 15.60
C ALA A 223 -20.60 0.77 15.76
N SER A 224 -21.67 0.39 15.06
CA SER A 224 -22.26 -0.95 15.10
C SER A 224 -21.60 -1.97 14.17
N SER A 225 -20.60 -1.56 13.38
CA SER A 225 -19.97 -2.46 12.41
C SER A 225 -19.18 -3.59 13.13
N PRO A 226 -19.50 -4.87 12.86
CA PRO A 226 -18.90 -6.03 13.52
C PRO A 226 -17.43 -6.26 13.16
N SER A 227 -16.88 -5.52 12.18
CA SER A 227 -15.44 -5.50 11.85
C SER A 227 -14.56 -4.99 13.00
N SER A 228 -15.15 -4.33 14.02
CA SER A 228 -14.47 -3.82 15.21
C SER A 228 -14.18 -4.87 16.30
N GLY A 229 -14.14 -6.17 15.97
CA GLY A 229 -13.90 -7.29 16.90
C GLY A 229 -12.59 -7.27 17.72
N THR A 230 -11.87 -6.14 17.76
CA THR A 230 -10.84 -5.83 18.75
C THR A 230 -11.33 -4.76 19.72
N PRO A 231 -11.32 -5.02 21.05
CA PRO A 231 -11.69 -4.06 22.08
C PRO A 231 -10.56 -3.04 22.27
N LEU A 232 -10.26 -2.23 21.25
CA LEU A 232 -9.25 -1.16 21.33
C LEU A 232 -9.88 0.21 21.62
N LEU A 233 -11.19 0.33 21.45
CA LEU A 233 -12.01 1.21 22.27
C LEU A 233 -12.90 0.25 23.05
N THR A 234 -12.80 0.27 24.38
CA THR A 234 -13.77 -0.47 25.21
C THR A 234 -15.17 -0.06 24.75
N ALA A 235 -16.14 -0.97 24.83
CA ALA A 235 -17.53 -0.61 24.57
C ALA A 235 -17.92 0.65 25.36
N GLU A 236 -17.31 0.84 26.54
CA GLU A 236 -17.34 2.03 27.37
C GLU A 236 -16.81 3.29 26.69
N ALA A 237 -15.66 3.29 26.01
CA ALA A 237 -15.12 4.49 25.34
C ALA A 237 -15.93 4.91 24.10
N VAL A 238 -16.47 3.95 23.33
CA VAL A 238 -17.42 4.24 22.25
C VAL A 238 -18.75 4.73 22.83
N HIS A 239 -19.23 4.09 23.89
CA HIS A 239 -20.44 4.49 24.60
C HIS A 239 -20.28 5.85 25.28
N GLU A 240 -19.12 6.19 25.81
CA GLU A 240 -18.81 7.46 26.47
C GLU A 240 -18.70 8.58 25.44
N ASN A 241 -18.01 8.37 24.30
CA ASN A 241 -18.03 9.32 23.20
C ASN A 241 -19.42 9.48 22.59
N TYR A 242 -20.17 8.38 22.42
CA TYR A 242 -21.54 8.42 21.95
C TYR A 242 -22.47 9.10 22.95
N CYS A 243 -22.35 8.86 24.25
CA CYS A 243 -23.13 9.50 25.31
C CYS A 243 -22.73 10.96 25.51
N THR A 244 -21.47 11.30 25.28
CA THR A 244 -21.00 12.69 25.31
C THR A 244 -21.58 13.45 24.12
N VAL A 245 -21.52 12.87 22.91
CA VAL A 245 -22.11 13.48 21.71
C VAL A 245 -23.63 13.50 21.82
N ALA A 246 -24.29 12.40 22.16
CA ALA A 246 -25.74 12.31 22.30
C ALA A 246 -26.29 13.14 23.47
N GLY A 247 -25.59 13.19 24.60
CA GLY A 247 -25.93 14.00 25.76
C GLY A 247 -25.77 15.49 25.48
N TRP A 248 -24.66 15.89 24.85
CA TRP A 248 -24.46 17.28 24.41
C TRP A 248 -25.47 17.69 23.33
N LEU A 249 -25.80 16.79 22.41
CA LEU A 249 -26.84 16.97 21.41
C LEU A 249 -28.23 17.11 22.07
N SER A 250 -28.54 16.32 23.09
CA SER A 250 -29.81 16.39 23.83
C SER A 250 -29.96 17.67 24.66
N GLN A 251 -28.87 18.23 25.17
CA GLN A 251 -28.89 19.46 25.98
C GLN A 251 -29.08 20.73 25.12
N ASN A 252 -28.68 20.68 23.85
CA ASN A 252 -28.77 21.82 22.92
C ASN A 252 -30.00 21.77 22.00
N THR A 253 -30.99 20.93 22.31
CA THR A 253 -32.29 20.89 21.61
C THR A 253 -33.38 21.48 22.50
N THR A 254 -33.68 22.76 22.33
CA THR A 254 -34.72 23.46 23.11
C THR A 254 -36.02 23.67 22.33
N ASN A 255 -36.30 22.91 21.27
CA ASN A 255 -37.51 23.15 20.48
C ASN A 255 -38.47 21.95 20.46
N ALA A 256 -39.53 22.05 21.26
CA ALA A 256 -40.57 21.04 21.45
C ALA A 256 -41.52 20.89 20.24
N GLU A 257 -41.46 21.77 19.24
CA GLU A 257 -42.38 21.75 18.09
C GLU A 257 -42.03 20.75 16.98
N TYR A 258 -40.82 20.17 16.95
CA TYR A 258 -40.35 19.44 15.77
C TYR A 258 -40.47 17.90 15.83
N GLN A 259 -41.30 17.36 16.72
CA GLN A 259 -41.63 15.93 16.75
C GLN A 259 -42.57 15.44 15.62
N LYS A 260 -42.89 16.27 14.60
CA LYS A 260 -43.97 15.97 13.65
C LYS A 260 -43.63 16.16 12.16
N VAL A 261 -42.52 15.65 11.63
CA VAL A 261 -42.44 15.41 10.16
C VAL A 261 -41.57 14.19 9.80
N PRO A 262 -42.10 13.13 9.16
CA PRO A 262 -41.34 11.97 8.70
C PRO A 262 -40.83 12.18 7.27
N PHE A 263 -39.90 13.12 7.05
CA PHE A 263 -39.43 13.48 5.71
C PHE A 263 -38.62 12.35 5.03
N THR A 264 -37.87 11.56 5.82
CA THR A 264 -37.01 10.48 5.31
C THR A 264 -37.79 9.27 4.79
N SER A 265 -38.98 8.99 5.32
CA SER A 265 -39.76 7.82 4.88
C SER A 265 -40.44 8.03 3.54
N LYS A 266 -40.82 9.26 3.18
CA LYS A 266 -41.55 9.57 1.95
C LYS A 266 -40.61 9.61 0.75
N PHE A 267 -39.49 10.33 0.86
CA PHE A 267 -38.48 10.42 -0.20
C PHE A 267 -37.91 9.04 -0.57
N GLY A 268 -37.48 8.26 0.42
CA GLY A 268 -36.95 6.91 0.17
C GLY A 268 -37.97 5.95 -0.46
N LYS A 269 -39.25 6.08 -0.09
CA LYS A 269 -40.34 5.31 -0.71
C LYS A 269 -40.58 5.71 -2.16
N GLU A 270 -40.55 7.01 -2.47
CA GLU A 270 -40.74 7.51 -3.84
C GLU A 270 -39.53 7.18 -4.73
N MET A 271 -38.30 7.34 -4.25
CA MET A 271 -37.10 6.87 -4.97
C MET A 271 -37.16 5.37 -5.27
N SER A 272 -37.55 4.55 -4.29
CA SER A 272 -37.71 3.11 -4.50
C SER A 272 -38.83 2.78 -5.50
N ARG A 273 -39.92 3.56 -5.53
CA ARG A 273 -41.01 3.39 -6.50
C ARG A 273 -40.58 3.77 -7.91
N ALA A 274 -39.94 4.93 -8.07
CA ALA A 274 -39.45 5.42 -9.35
C ALA A 274 -38.39 4.47 -9.94
N TYR A 275 -37.44 4.02 -9.12
CA TYR A 275 -36.43 3.05 -9.53
C TYR A 275 -37.05 1.73 -10.01
N ARG A 276 -38.01 1.17 -9.26
CA ARG A 276 -38.73 -0.05 -9.65
C ARG A 276 -39.51 0.11 -10.96
N LYS A 277 -40.12 1.28 -11.16
CA LYS A 277 -40.87 1.60 -12.38
C LYS A 277 -39.95 1.68 -13.60
N LYS A 278 -38.76 2.26 -13.44
CA LYS A 278 -37.78 2.44 -14.51
C LYS A 278 -37.01 1.16 -14.87
N HIS A 279 -36.62 0.37 -13.86
CA HIS A 279 -35.69 -0.76 -14.02
C HIS A 279 -36.30 -2.15 -13.83
N GLY A 280 -37.62 -2.25 -13.62
CA GLY A 280 -38.33 -3.55 -13.55
C GLY A 280 -37.89 -4.46 -12.40
N CYS A 281 -37.31 -3.91 -11.32
CA CYS A 281 -36.71 -4.63 -10.20
C CYS A 281 -35.46 -5.48 -10.52
N ALA A 282 -34.92 -5.43 -11.74
CA ALA A 282 -33.61 -6.00 -12.03
C ALA A 282 -32.57 -5.24 -11.18
N ASN A 283 -31.69 -5.95 -10.49
CA ASN A 283 -30.57 -5.41 -9.68
C ASN A 283 -30.88 -5.00 -8.23
N ALA A 284 -32.02 -5.40 -7.65
CA ALA A 284 -32.21 -5.23 -6.20
C ALA A 284 -31.43 -6.30 -5.42
N HIS A 285 -30.45 -5.89 -4.61
CA HIS A 285 -29.84 -6.79 -3.63
C HIS A 285 -30.49 -6.56 -2.26
N THR A 286 -30.54 -7.59 -1.40
CA THR A 286 -31.09 -7.45 -0.05
C THR A 286 -29.96 -7.27 0.95
N THR A 287 -30.11 -6.30 1.86
CA THR A 287 -29.20 -6.12 3.00
C THR A 287 -29.99 -6.22 4.29
N ASP A 288 -29.36 -6.78 5.32
CA ASP A 288 -29.93 -6.81 6.65
C ASP A 288 -29.76 -5.43 7.30
N LYS A 289 -30.87 -4.75 7.61
CA LYS A 289 -30.88 -3.46 8.30
C LYS A 289 -31.69 -3.54 9.59
N HIS A 290 -31.21 -2.85 10.63
CA HIS A 290 -32.00 -2.66 11.84
C HIS A 290 -33.09 -1.61 11.59
N VAL A 291 -34.35 -2.02 11.71
CA VAL A 291 -35.52 -1.13 11.59
C VAL A 291 -36.40 -1.36 12.81
N ASN A 292 -36.56 -0.33 13.64
CA ASN A 292 -37.35 -0.37 14.88
C ASN A 292 -36.95 -1.49 15.86
N GLY A 293 -35.64 -1.75 16.02
CA GLY A 293 -35.12 -2.72 16.98
C GLY A 293 -35.08 -4.17 16.49
N GLU A 294 -35.45 -4.44 15.25
CA GLU A 294 -35.36 -5.77 14.62
C GLU A 294 -34.51 -5.72 13.35
N VAL A 295 -33.74 -6.78 13.08
CA VAL A 295 -33.08 -6.98 11.78
C VAL A 295 -34.12 -7.35 10.74
N ARG A 296 -34.22 -6.58 9.67
CA ARG A 296 -35.09 -6.86 8.53
C ARG A 296 -34.28 -6.84 7.24
N LYS A 297 -34.59 -7.76 6.33
CA LYS A 297 -34.07 -7.72 4.96
C LYS A 297 -34.72 -6.56 4.21
N VAL A 298 -33.92 -5.57 3.84
CA VAL A 298 -34.35 -4.39 3.07
C VAL A 298 -33.72 -4.48 1.69
N MET A 299 -34.56 -4.33 0.65
CA MET A 299 -34.06 -4.20 -0.71
C MET A 299 -33.29 -2.88 -0.85
N CYS A 300 -32.05 -2.97 -1.32
CA CYS A 300 -31.20 -1.85 -1.67
C CYS A 300 -31.03 -1.82 -3.18
N TYR A 301 -31.08 -0.61 -3.72
CA TYR A 301 -30.91 -0.34 -5.14
C TYR A 301 -29.62 0.47 -5.28
N ASP A 302 -28.74 0.09 -6.19
CA ASP A 302 -27.51 0.82 -6.45
C ASP A 302 -27.85 2.10 -7.22
N VAL A 303 -27.93 3.23 -6.51
CA VAL A 303 -28.36 4.54 -7.07
C VAL A 303 -27.23 5.22 -7.86
N VAL A 304 -26.03 4.63 -7.89
CA VAL A 304 -24.78 5.32 -8.25
C VAL A 304 -24.73 5.83 -9.70
N GLU A 305 -25.60 5.34 -10.59
CA GLU A 305 -25.50 5.64 -12.03
C GLU A 305 -26.70 6.37 -12.65
N ASP A 306 -27.76 6.70 -11.88
CA ASP A 306 -29.01 7.20 -12.47
C ASP A 306 -29.40 8.59 -11.94
N GLY A 307 -28.55 9.58 -12.23
CA GLY A 307 -28.70 10.97 -11.77
C GLY A 307 -30.03 11.62 -12.14
N ASP A 308 -30.59 11.27 -13.30
CA ASP A 308 -31.88 11.80 -13.79
C ASP A 308 -33.06 11.38 -12.90
N LEU A 309 -32.97 10.19 -12.28
CA LEU A 309 -34.04 9.66 -11.43
C LEU A 309 -34.17 10.45 -10.12
N PHE A 310 -33.03 10.91 -9.57
CA PHE A 310 -33.01 11.70 -8.35
C PHE A 310 -33.72 13.04 -8.54
N GLU A 311 -33.40 13.74 -9.63
CA GLU A 311 -34.01 15.02 -9.98
C GLU A 311 -35.51 14.89 -10.28
N GLU A 312 -35.94 13.82 -10.96
CA GLU A 312 -37.37 13.54 -11.22
C GLU A 312 -38.18 13.36 -9.93
N VAL A 313 -37.64 12.58 -8.98
CA VAL A 313 -38.32 12.33 -7.70
C VAL A 313 -38.32 13.58 -6.82
N LEU A 314 -37.24 14.37 -6.85
CA LEU A 314 -37.15 15.62 -6.12
C LEU A 314 -38.20 16.63 -6.65
N ALA A 315 -38.27 16.80 -7.97
CA ALA A 315 -39.24 17.67 -8.62
C ALA A 315 -40.71 17.28 -8.29
N GLY A 316 -41.01 15.97 -8.30
CA GLY A 316 -42.35 15.46 -7.98
C GLY A 316 -42.76 15.58 -6.50
N LEU A 317 -41.80 15.78 -5.58
CA LEU A 317 -42.09 16.02 -4.16
C LEU A 317 -42.22 17.49 -3.82
N THR A 318 -41.67 18.38 -4.65
CA THR A 318 -41.75 19.84 -4.51
C THR A 318 -42.93 20.48 -5.22
N ALA A 319 -43.57 19.76 -6.16
CA ALA A 319 -44.79 20.16 -6.85
C ALA A 319 -46.05 19.83 -6.04
#